data_AF-A0A1F5UME8-F1
#
_entry.id   AF-A0A1F5UME8-F1
#
_cell.length_a   1.000
_cell.length_b   1.000
_cell.length_c   1.000
_cell.angle_alpha   90.00
_cell.angle_beta   90.00
_cell.angle_gamma   90.00
#
_symmetry.space_group_name_H-M   'P 1'
#
loop_
_entity.id
_entity.type
_entity.pdbx_description
1 polymer ?
#
loop_
_entity_poly.entity_id
_entity_poly.type
_entity_poly.pdbx_seq_one_letter_code
_entity_poly.pdbx_strand_id
1 'polypeptide(L)'
;GPEYIIPVIGSVTAGSPAFAAGFKEGDEVLKIDGASVNEFADIVKATAASKGKELVFELKRDKKTVKCTVKPMKDSVIANKYIIGIRAVPFPDISYYESPVIDSVSPGTPAYKAGLNEGDEVLKINGVAIDQFLEIGKATMTSEGKEMLFEIKRGKEIITRKVTPMKDNVVTNSYIIGISGKAPFYKYDRTNFFKALGYAGERIYYISKLQLVAISKLITGKMSAKDSLGGPVMIVQSAANMAERGMSEFITFFAFISVALGLFNLIIPIPVVDCGVLLLFILEGIRGKPVSFKVQNILAQGGFFLLIALAVIITWNDIAKIVLRNLIK
;
A
#
# COMPACT_ATOMS: atom_id res chain seq x y z
N GLY A 1 -14.58 -6.66 -9.99
CA GLY A 1 -13.74 -7.86 -10.02
C GLY A 1 -12.32 -7.50 -9.65
N PRO A 2 -11.40 -8.47 -9.60
CA PRO A 2 -9.98 -8.17 -9.47
C PRO A 2 -9.53 -7.34 -10.67
N GLU A 3 -8.62 -6.44 -10.37
CA GLU A 3 -8.03 -5.51 -11.29
C GLU A 3 -6.98 -6.24 -12.14
N TYR A 4 -7.09 -6.24 -13.47
CA TYR A 4 -6.05 -6.81 -14.31
C TYR A 4 -5.67 -5.88 -15.46
N ILE A 5 -4.38 -5.91 -15.77
CA ILE A 5 -3.78 -5.15 -16.86
C ILE A 5 -3.67 -6.09 -18.05
N ILE A 6 -4.16 -5.69 -19.22
CA ILE A 6 -4.03 -6.50 -20.43
C ILE A 6 -2.55 -6.75 -20.75
N PRO A 7 -2.17 -7.93 -21.29
CA PRO A 7 -0.76 -8.29 -21.50
C PRO A 7 -0.17 -7.63 -22.75
N VAL A 8 -0.45 -6.35 -22.98
CA VAL A 8 0.07 -5.57 -24.11
C VAL A 8 1.20 -4.68 -23.63
N ILE A 9 2.30 -4.65 -24.39
CA ILE A 9 3.49 -3.86 -24.11
C ILE A 9 3.25 -2.41 -24.52
N GLY A 10 3.36 -1.50 -23.56
CA GLY A 10 3.19 -0.06 -23.74
C GLY A 10 4.46 0.71 -23.95
N SER A 11 5.55 0.23 -23.37
CA SER A 11 6.87 0.78 -23.65
C SER A 11 7.94 -0.27 -23.37
N VAL A 12 9.05 -0.12 -24.08
CA VAL A 12 10.23 -0.95 -23.93
C VAL A 12 11.39 -0.04 -23.59
N THR A 13 12.00 -0.26 -22.44
CA THR A 13 13.09 0.60 -21.93
C THR A 13 14.34 0.39 -22.80
N ALA A 14 14.91 1.46 -23.34
CA ALA A 14 16.14 1.40 -24.12
C ALA A 14 17.27 0.75 -23.31
N GLY A 15 18.05 -0.14 -23.95
CA GLY A 15 19.14 -0.88 -23.28
C GLY A 15 18.69 -2.02 -22.35
N SER A 16 17.39 -2.31 -22.25
CA SER A 16 16.88 -3.43 -21.46
C SER A 16 16.97 -4.78 -22.19
N PRO A 17 16.84 -5.92 -21.48
CA PRO A 17 16.80 -7.23 -22.12
C PRO A 17 15.69 -7.39 -23.16
N ALA A 18 14.50 -6.84 -22.92
CA ALA A 18 13.40 -6.88 -23.87
C ALA A 18 13.68 -6.03 -25.12
N PHE A 19 14.36 -4.89 -24.96
CA PHE A 19 14.82 -4.08 -26.08
C PHE A 19 15.80 -4.86 -26.96
N ALA A 20 16.79 -5.52 -26.35
CA ALA A 20 17.76 -6.36 -27.05
C ALA A 20 17.11 -7.58 -27.74
N ALA A 21 16.05 -8.13 -27.14
CA ALA A 21 15.25 -9.22 -27.71
C ALA A 21 14.24 -8.78 -28.77
N GLY A 22 14.16 -7.49 -29.09
CA GLY A 22 13.35 -6.95 -30.17
C GLY A 22 11.86 -6.78 -29.84
N PHE A 23 11.51 -6.63 -28.57
CA PHE A 23 10.15 -6.28 -28.15
C PHE A 23 9.79 -4.88 -28.67
N LYS A 24 8.52 -4.68 -29.01
CA LYS A 24 8.01 -3.40 -29.49
C LYS A 24 6.79 -2.98 -28.71
N GLU A 25 6.58 -1.68 -28.66
CA GLU A 25 5.30 -1.10 -28.22
C GLU A 25 4.16 -1.63 -29.10
N GLY A 26 3.04 -1.97 -28.47
CA GLY A 26 1.87 -2.58 -29.10
C GLY A 26 1.89 -4.11 -29.18
N ASP A 27 3.00 -4.78 -28.85
CA ASP A 27 3.07 -6.24 -28.82
C ASP A 27 2.16 -6.82 -27.72
N GLU A 28 1.30 -7.77 -28.08
CA GLU A 28 0.45 -8.50 -27.14
C GLU A 28 1.11 -9.83 -26.77
N VAL A 29 1.42 -10.05 -25.49
CA VAL A 29 2.02 -11.29 -25.00
C VAL A 29 0.96 -12.37 -24.87
N LEU A 30 1.10 -13.44 -25.65
CA LEU A 30 0.18 -14.58 -25.66
C LEU A 30 0.63 -15.71 -24.74
N LYS A 31 1.94 -16.04 -24.77
CA LYS A 31 2.52 -17.14 -23.99
C LYS A 31 3.93 -16.86 -23.51
N ILE A 32 4.31 -17.48 -22.40
CA ILE A 32 5.67 -17.53 -21.87
C ILE A 32 6.00 -19.00 -21.57
N ASP A 33 7.05 -19.53 -22.19
CA ASP A 33 7.47 -20.94 -22.06
C ASP A 33 6.32 -21.94 -22.29
N GLY A 34 5.42 -21.62 -23.23
CA GLY A 34 4.25 -22.43 -23.57
C GLY A 34 3.03 -22.24 -22.67
N ALA A 35 3.16 -21.55 -21.53
CA ALA A 35 2.03 -21.20 -20.66
C ALA A 35 1.31 -19.96 -21.18
N SER A 36 -0.03 -20.00 -21.23
CA SER A 36 -0.86 -18.86 -21.65
C SER A 36 -0.76 -17.69 -20.66
N VAL A 37 -0.63 -16.48 -21.21
CA VAL A 37 -0.63 -15.22 -20.47
C VAL A 37 -1.98 -14.56 -20.65
N ASN A 38 -2.70 -14.29 -19.56
CA ASN A 38 -4.01 -13.62 -19.61
C ASN A 38 -3.94 -12.18 -19.12
N GLU A 39 -3.00 -11.89 -18.22
CA GLU A 39 -2.78 -10.57 -17.64
C GLU A 39 -1.29 -10.21 -17.61
N PHE A 40 -0.99 -8.91 -17.59
CA PHE A 40 0.38 -8.41 -17.51
C PHE A 40 1.09 -8.86 -16.23
N ALA A 41 0.34 -9.10 -15.15
CA ALA A 41 0.88 -9.65 -13.91
C ALA A 41 1.46 -11.06 -14.10
N ASP A 42 0.94 -11.87 -15.03
CA ASP A 42 1.51 -13.19 -15.34
C ASP A 42 2.92 -13.06 -15.93
N ILE A 43 3.16 -12.01 -16.71
CA ILE A 43 4.49 -11.71 -17.25
C ILE A 43 5.47 -11.38 -16.13
N VAL A 44 5.03 -10.58 -15.16
CA VAL A 44 5.85 -10.22 -13.98
C VAL A 44 6.15 -11.45 -13.13
N LYS A 45 5.14 -12.30 -12.87
CA LYS A 45 5.28 -13.56 -12.12
C LYS A 45 6.27 -14.50 -12.81
N ALA A 46 6.12 -14.73 -14.12
CA ALA A 46 7.01 -15.60 -14.89
C ALA A 46 8.45 -15.06 -14.91
N THR A 47 8.62 -13.75 -15.10
CA THR A 47 9.94 -13.10 -15.06
C THR A 47 10.61 -13.28 -13.71
N ALA A 48 9.89 -13.09 -12.60
CA ALA A 48 10.42 -13.30 -11.26
C ALA A 48 10.78 -14.77 -11.00
N ALA A 49 9.93 -15.71 -11.44
CA ALA A 49 10.13 -17.14 -11.27
C ALA A 49 11.32 -17.70 -12.06
N SER A 50 11.69 -17.04 -13.18
CA SER A 50 12.83 -17.44 -14.02
C SER A 50 14.16 -17.49 -13.28
N LYS A 51 14.33 -16.68 -12.21
CA LYS A 51 15.60 -16.47 -11.51
C LYS A 51 16.78 -16.15 -12.46
N GLY A 52 16.50 -15.43 -13.56
CA GLY A 52 17.50 -15.04 -14.56
C GLY A 52 17.76 -16.08 -15.65
N LYS A 53 16.98 -17.16 -15.70
CA LYS A 53 16.94 -18.09 -16.84
C LYS A 53 16.24 -17.43 -18.02
N GLU A 54 16.62 -17.84 -19.23
CA GLU A 54 15.96 -17.41 -20.45
C GLU A 54 14.50 -17.84 -20.47
N LEU A 55 13.66 -16.96 -20.99
CA LEU A 55 12.23 -17.15 -21.18
C LEU A 55 11.91 -16.95 -22.66
N VAL A 56 11.05 -17.81 -23.21
CA VAL A 56 10.57 -17.73 -24.58
C VAL A 56 9.17 -17.13 -24.59
N PHE A 57 9.05 -15.93 -25.17
CA PHE A 57 7.79 -15.22 -25.32
C PHE A 57 7.18 -15.48 -26.70
N GLU A 58 5.89 -15.77 -26.74
CA GLU A 58 5.09 -15.71 -27.97
C GLU A 58 4.25 -14.43 -27.93
N LEU A 59 4.54 -13.52 -28.86
CA LEU A 59 3.95 -12.19 -28.98
C LEU A 59 3.05 -12.14 -30.21
N LYS A 60 1.99 -11.34 -30.19
CA LYS A 60 1.20 -10.98 -31.35
C LYS A 60 1.54 -9.55 -31.76
N ARG A 61 2.10 -9.44 -32.97
CA ARG A 61 2.52 -8.19 -33.61
C ARG A 61 1.87 -8.12 -34.99
N ASP A 62 1.07 -7.09 -35.25
CA ASP A 62 0.37 -6.92 -36.55
C ASP A 62 -0.39 -8.18 -37.02
N LYS A 63 -1.09 -8.85 -36.10
CA LYS A 63 -1.82 -10.12 -36.30
C LYS A 63 -0.95 -11.36 -36.60
N LYS A 64 0.38 -11.25 -36.56
CA LYS A 64 1.31 -12.37 -36.69
C LYS A 64 1.88 -12.74 -35.33
N THR A 65 2.15 -14.04 -35.12
CA THR A 65 2.84 -14.51 -33.92
C THR A 65 4.36 -14.40 -34.13
N VAL A 66 5.04 -13.72 -33.21
CA VAL A 66 6.48 -13.53 -33.17
C VAL A 66 7.01 -14.20 -31.91
N LYS A 67 8.13 -14.93 -32.01
CA LYS A 67 8.81 -15.50 -30.85
C LYS A 67 10.02 -14.66 -30.50
N CYS A 68 10.14 -14.28 -29.23
CA CYS A 68 11.29 -13.55 -28.71
C CYS A 68 11.83 -14.26 -27.48
N THR A 69 13.13 -14.51 -27.44
CA THR A 69 13.81 -15.08 -26.27
C THR A 69 14.44 -13.95 -25.46
N VAL A 70 14.14 -13.87 -24.18
CA VAL A 70 14.66 -12.83 -23.28
C VAL A 70 15.35 -13.48 -22.09
N LYS A 71 16.53 -12.98 -21.75
CA LYS A 71 17.19 -13.30 -20.48
C LYS A 71 16.94 -12.18 -19.46
N PRO A 72 16.14 -12.40 -18.41
CA PRO A 72 15.90 -11.38 -17.39
C PRO A 72 17.19 -10.99 -16.67
N MET A 73 17.36 -9.71 -16.41
CA MET A 73 18.48 -9.18 -15.62
C MET A 73 18.03 -8.90 -14.19
N LYS A 74 18.97 -8.83 -13.25
CA LYS A 74 18.66 -8.38 -11.89
C LYS A 74 18.27 -6.91 -11.92
N ASP A 75 17.23 -6.58 -11.18
CA ASP A 75 16.81 -5.20 -10.94
C ASP A 75 17.89 -4.50 -10.10
N SER A 76 18.38 -3.36 -10.58
CA SER A 76 19.44 -2.60 -9.91
C SER A 76 18.95 -1.91 -8.63
N VAL A 77 17.63 -1.83 -8.42
CA VAL A 77 16.99 -1.09 -7.31
C VAL A 77 16.37 -2.05 -6.30
N ILE A 78 15.71 -3.12 -6.75
CA ILE A 78 15.02 -4.08 -5.88
C ILE A 78 15.80 -5.39 -5.78
N ALA A 79 16.38 -5.65 -4.60
CA ALA A 79 17.12 -6.88 -4.35
C ALA A 79 16.28 -8.14 -4.63
N ASN A 80 16.89 -9.14 -5.28
CA ASN A 80 16.28 -10.40 -5.69
C ASN A 80 15.10 -10.30 -6.68
N LYS A 81 14.91 -9.16 -7.33
CA LYS A 81 13.95 -9.01 -8.43
C LYS A 81 14.64 -9.17 -9.78
N TYR A 82 13.98 -9.85 -10.71
CA TYR A 82 14.41 -9.94 -12.11
C TYR A 82 13.46 -9.13 -12.98
N ILE A 83 14.02 -8.43 -13.97
CA ILE A 83 13.28 -7.57 -14.90
C ILE A 83 13.74 -7.79 -16.34
N ILE A 84 12.82 -7.54 -17.26
CA ILE A 84 13.08 -7.53 -18.71
C ILE A 84 12.94 -6.14 -19.33
N GLY A 85 12.43 -5.15 -18.60
CA GLY A 85 12.38 -3.74 -19.04
C GLY A 85 11.20 -3.36 -19.94
N ILE A 86 10.10 -4.13 -19.89
CA ILE A 86 8.82 -3.75 -20.51
C ILE A 86 7.89 -3.09 -19.49
N ARG A 87 7.03 -2.20 -19.96
CA ARG A 87 5.87 -1.68 -19.22
C ARG A 87 4.59 -2.03 -19.98
N ALA A 88 3.48 -2.14 -19.28
CA ALA A 88 2.19 -2.35 -19.90
C ALA A 88 1.75 -1.12 -20.69
N VAL A 89 0.83 -1.28 -21.66
CA VAL A 89 0.18 -0.16 -22.35
C VAL A 89 -0.32 0.85 -21.33
N PRO A 90 0.19 2.09 -21.35
CA PRO A 90 -0.48 3.16 -20.65
C PRO A 90 -1.85 3.28 -21.32
N PHE A 91 -2.95 3.07 -20.57
CA PHE A 91 -4.27 3.49 -21.05
C PHE A 91 -4.15 4.93 -21.59
N PRO A 92 -4.89 5.33 -22.64
CA PRO A 92 -4.70 6.63 -23.31
C PRO A 92 -4.76 7.86 -22.39
N ASP A 93 -5.29 7.73 -21.17
CA ASP A 93 -5.31 8.77 -20.15
C ASP A 93 -4.10 8.76 -19.17
N ILE A 94 -3.14 7.82 -19.27
CA ILE A 94 -2.12 7.55 -18.24
C ILE A 94 -0.99 8.59 -18.15
N SER A 95 -0.83 9.49 -19.13
CA SER A 95 0.11 10.61 -18.98
C SER A 95 -0.22 11.52 -17.79
N TYR A 96 -1.50 11.60 -17.41
CA TYR A 96 -1.95 12.33 -16.22
C TYR A 96 -1.65 11.59 -14.89
N TYR A 97 -1.33 10.29 -14.93
CA TYR A 97 -1.15 9.41 -13.77
C TYR A 97 0.32 9.09 -13.50
N GLU A 98 1.20 9.36 -14.46
CA GLU A 98 2.63 9.48 -14.20
C GLU A 98 3.02 10.88 -13.72
N SER A 99 2.18 11.91 -13.90
CA SER A 99 2.45 13.27 -13.40
C SER A 99 2.84 13.24 -11.90
N PRO A 100 3.86 14.00 -11.45
CA PRO A 100 4.40 13.93 -10.10
C PRO A 100 3.51 14.65 -9.07
N VAL A 101 2.19 14.53 -9.24
CA VAL A 101 1.18 15.14 -8.38
C VAL A 101 0.83 14.20 -7.24
N ILE A 102 0.86 14.74 -6.03
CA ILE A 102 0.47 14.04 -4.81
C ILE A 102 -1.05 13.90 -4.78
N ASP A 103 -1.53 12.66 -4.74
CA ASP A 103 -2.95 12.34 -4.63
C ASP A 103 -3.40 12.21 -3.17
N SER A 104 -2.55 11.70 -2.29
CA SER A 104 -2.83 11.70 -0.85
C SER A 104 -1.56 11.84 -0.04
N VAL A 105 -1.71 12.44 1.14
CA VAL A 105 -0.69 12.46 2.18
C VAL A 105 -1.25 11.81 3.43
N SER A 106 -0.67 10.68 3.82
CA SER A 106 -1.11 9.92 4.98
C SER A 106 -0.81 10.68 6.26
N PRO A 107 -1.76 10.89 7.19
CA PRO A 107 -1.50 11.68 8.38
C PRO A 107 -0.43 11.05 9.29
N GLY A 108 0.34 11.89 9.98
CA GLY A 108 1.43 11.45 10.88
C GLY A 108 2.74 11.04 10.18
N THR A 109 2.75 10.96 8.85
CA THR A 109 3.95 10.61 8.06
C THR A 109 4.91 11.79 7.87
N PRO A 110 6.16 11.56 7.42
CA PRO A 110 7.10 12.63 7.14
C PRO A 110 6.57 13.68 6.16
N ALA A 111 5.91 13.28 5.09
CA ALA A 111 5.29 14.20 4.13
C ALA A 111 4.22 15.07 4.79
N TYR A 112 3.39 14.47 5.66
CA TYR A 112 2.38 15.20 6.41
C TYR A 112 2.99 16.22 7.38
N LYS A 113 4.05 15.82 8.10
CA LYS A 113 4.78 16.71 9.03
C LYS A 113 5.49 17.84 8.29
N ALA A 114 5.96 17.59 7.07
CA ALA A 114 6.57 18.57 6.19
C ALA A 114 5.57 19.51 5.51
N GLY A 115 4.26 19.30 5.70
CA GLY A 115 3.21 20.16 5.15
C GLY A 115 2.96 19.96 3.65
N LEU A 116 3.31 18.80 3.10
CA LEU A 116 2.85 18.38 1.77
C LEU A 116 1.34 18.10 1.83
N ASN A 117 0.63 18.46 0.76
CA ASN A 117 -0.81 18.31 0.63
C ASN A 117 -1.17 17.57 -0.66
N GLU A 118 -2.40 17.06 -0.69
CA GLU A 118 -3.04 16.61 -1.93
C GLU A 118 -3.09 17.76 -2.96
N GLY A 119 -2.81 17.43 -4.22
CA GLY A 119 -2.74 18.37 -5.33
C GLY A 119 -1.38 19.05 -5.52
N ASP A 120 -0.41 18.85 -4.62
CA ASP A 120 0.95 19.37 -4.80
C ASP A 120 1.65 18.65 -5.94
N GLU A 121 2.19 19.40 -6.91
CA GLU A 121 3.00 18.87 -8.01
C GLU A 121 4.49 18.92 -7.64
N VAL A 122 5.17 17.79 -7.55
CA VAL A 122 6.60 17.72 -7.21
C VAL A 122 7.43 18.01 -8.45
N LEU A 123 8.11 19.16 -8.48
CA LEU A 123 8.94 19.58 -9.61
C LEU A 123 10.36 19.05 -9.48
N LYS A 124 10.95 19.12 -8.28
CA LYS A 124 12.31 18.68 -8.02
C LYS A 124 12.48 18.04 -6.65
N ILE A 125 13.42 17.12 -6.56
CA ILE A 125 13.90 16.54 -5.32
C ILE A 125 15.42 16.66 -5.31
N ASN A 126 15.97 17.33 -4.29
CA ASN A 126 17.41 17.58 -4.15
C ASN A 126 18.04 18.22 -5.40
N GLY A 127 17.30 19.10 -6.08
CA GLY A 127 17.71 19.77 -7.31
C GLY A 127 17.57 18.93 -8.59
N VAL A 128 17.19 17.65 -8.50
CA VAL A 128 16.92 16.78 -9.64
C VAL A 128 15.45 16.93 -10.06
N ALA A 129 15.20 17.16 -11.35
CA ALA A 129 13.86 17.24 -11.91
C ALA A 129 13.11 15.91 -11.77
N ILE A 130 11.83 15.99 -11.42
CA ILE A 130 10.94 14.86 -11.28
C ILE A 130 9.83 15.03 -12.30
N ASP A 131 9.78 14.13 -13.25
CA ASP A 131 8.73 14.12 -14.28
C ASP A 131 7.69 13.03 -13.98
N GLN A 132 8.06 12.03 -13.17
CA GLN A 132 7.20 10.92 -12.84
C GLN A 132 6.98 10.72 -11.34
N PHE A 133 5.75 10.45 -10.90
CA PHE A 133 5.46 10.14 -9.51
C PHE A 133 6.30 8.95 -8.98
N LEU A 134 6.58 7.96 -9.83
CA LEU A 134 7.40 6.81 -9.48
C LEU A 134 8.85 7.20 -9.10
N GLU A 135 9.37 8.29 -9.68
CA GLU A 135 10.71 8.80 -9.37
C GLU A 135 10.79 9.35 -7.96
N ILE A 136 9.69 9.90 -7.43
CA ILE A 136 9.59 10.32 -6.03
C ILE A 136 9.80 9.12 -5.11
N GLY A 137 9.13 8.00 -5.40
CA GLY A 137 9.29 6.75 -4.66
C GLY A 137 10.73 6.24 -4.69
N LYS A 138 11.36 6.22 -5.87
CA LYS A 138 12.77 5.82 -6.03
C LYS A 138 13.72 6.71 -5.23
N ALA A 139 13.61 8.04 -5.39
CA ALA A 139 14.45 9.00 -4.69
C ALA A 139 14.31 8.86 -3.16
N THR A 140 13.09 8.59 -2.69
CA THR A 140 12.82 8.36 -1.27
C THR A 140 13.49 7.09 -0.78
N MET A 141 13.38 5.98 -1.52
CA MET A 141 13.99 4.70 -1.14
C MET A 141 15.52 4.78 -1.06
N THR A 142 16.15 5.53 -1.96
CA THR A 142 17.62 5.70 -2.02
C THR A 142 18.15 6.79 -1.08
N SER A 143 17.28 7.50 -0.36
CA SER A 143 17.68 8.59 0.54
C SER A 143 18.47 8.14 1.77
N GLU A 144 18.38 6.85 2.13
CA GLU A 144 18.91 6.28 3.38
C GLU A 144 18.40 7.01 4.65
N GLY A 145 17.25 7.71 4.55
CA GLY A 145 16.69 8.49 5.65
C GLY A 145 17.28 9.89 5.81
N LYS A 146 18.10 10.35 4.86
CA LYS A 146 18.61 11.72 4.83
C LYS A 146 17.50 12.71 4.48
N GLU A 147 17.57 13.91 5.03
CA GLU A 147 16.64 15.00 4.69
C GLU A 147 16.68 15.28 3.19
N MET A 148 15.51 15.35 2.57
CA MET A 148 15.32 15.61 1.15
C MET A 148 14.62 16.96 0.95
N LEU A 149 15.08 17.73 -0.02
CA LEU A 149 14.52 19.02 -0.38
C LEU A 149 13.54 18.85 -1.55
N PHE A 150 12.26 19.05 -1.29
CA PHE A 150 11.18 18.98 -2.27
C PHE A 150 10.85 20.39 -2.76
N GLU A 151 10.98 20.66 -4.05
CA GLU A 151 10.36 21.81 -4.70
C GLU A 151 9.01 21.39 -5.26
N ILE A 152 7.94 21.94 -4.70
CA ILE A 152 6.57 21.62 -5.09
C ILE A 152 5.87 22.85 -5.65
N LYS A 153 4.94 22.63 -6.56
CA LYS A 153 4.03 23.65 -7.06
C LYS A 153 2.65 23.43 -6.46
N ARG A 154 2.16 24.45 -5.76
CA ARG A 154 0.84 24.48 -5.13
C ARG A 154 0.05 25.64 -5.75
N GLY A 155 -0.85 25.32 -6.67
CA GLY A 155 -1.52 26.33 -7.49
C GLY A 155 -0.53 27.08 -8.40
N LYS A 156 -0.28 28.36 -8.12
CA LYS A 156 0.67 29.20 -8.87
C LYS A 156 2.02 29.42 -8.16
N GLU A 157 2.15 29.00 -6.90
CA GLU A 157 3.35 29.22 -6.09
C GLU A 157 4.26 27.99 -6.11
N ILE A 158 5.57 28.24 -6.11
CA ILE A 158 6.59 27.21 -5.90
C ILE A 158 7.06 27.29 -4.46
N ILE A 159 6.92 26.20 -3.72
CA ILE A 159 7.22 26.10 -2.29
C ILE A 159 8.29 25.02 -2.12
N THR A 160 9.29 25.31 -1.28
CA THR A 160 10.29 24.31 -0.92
C THR A 160 9.98 23.72 0.45
N ARG A 161 9.94 22.38 0.55
CA ARG A 161 9.72 21.65 1.81
C ARG A 161 10.84 20.65 2.07
N LYS A 162 11.27 20.59 3.32
CA LYS A 162 12.23 19.60 3.80
C LYS A 162 11.45 18.39 4.32
N VAL A 163 11.74 17.22 3.76
CA VAL A 163 11.08 15.96 4.12
C VAL A 163 12.15 14.96 4.51
N THR A 164 12.07 14.41 5.73
CA THR A 164 13.03 13.40 6.21
C THR A 164 12.37 12.02 6.18
N PRO A 165 12.72 11.14 5.23
CA PRO A 165 12.07 9.83 5.09
C PRO A 165 12.23 8.97 6.33
N MET A 166 11.18 8.22 6.66
CA MET A 166 11.21 7.24 7.74
C MET A 166 11.33 5.84 7.16
N LYS A 167 12.01 4.95 7.88
CA LYS A 167 12.10 3.54 7.47
C LYS A 167 10.76 2.83 7.76
N ASP A 168 10.06 2.42 6.71
CA ASP A 168 8.91 1.53 6.83
C ASP A 168 9.39 0.11 6.99
N ASN A 169 9.44 -0.34 8.25
CA ASN A 169 9.75 -1.72 8.54
C ASN A 169 8.56 -2.66 8.33
N VAL A 170 7.33 -2.18 8.07
CA VAL A 170 6.10 -2.99 8.09
C VAL A 170 5.75 -3.57 6.73
N VAL A 171 5.69 -2.74 5.68
CA VAL A 171 5.19 -3.15 4.36
C VAL A 171 6.34 -3.38 3.38
N THR A 172 7.29 -2.44 3.31
CA THR A 172 8.28 -2.39 2.22
C THR A 172 9.72 -2.63 2.66
N ASN A 173 10.02 -2.58 3.97
CA ASN A 173 11.38 -2.55 4.52
C ASN A 173 12.26 -1.46 3.88
N SER A 174 11.64 -0.36 3.48
CA SER A 174 12.25 0.71 2.67
C SER A 174 11.97 2.08 3.28
N TYR A 175 12.71 3.10 2.87
CA TYR A 175 12.42 4.48 3.29
C TYR A 175 11.18 5.00 2.56
N ILE A 176 10.26 5.59 3.32
CA ILE A 176 9.00 6.16 2.81
C ILE A 176 8.77 7.55 3.41
N ILE A 177 7.95 8.33 2.71
CA ILE A 177 7.47 9.65 3.18
C ILE A 177 5.96 9.70 3.39
N GLY A 178 5.21 8.67 2.96
CA GLY A 178 3.77 8.56 3.22
C GLY A 178 2.85 9.31 2.25
N ILE A 179 3.25 9.41 0.99
CA ILE A 179 2.43 9.96 -0.09
C ILE A 179 1.94 8.84 -1.03
N SER A 180 0.80 9.06 -1.67
CA SER A 180 0.33 8.22 -2.79
C SER A 180 0.08 9.10 -4.02
N GLY A 181 0.29 8.53 -5.20
CA GLY A 181 -0.08 9.14 -6.48
C GLY A 181 -1.45 8.65 -6.93
N LYS A 182 -1.98 9.21 -8.01
CA LYS A 182 -3.27 8.77 -8.55
C LYS A 182 -3.17 7.30 -8.97
N ALA A 183 -4.00 6.44 -8.39
CA ALA A 183 -4.05 5.04 -8.76
C ALA A 183 -4.52 4.92 -10.23
N PRO A 184 -3.97 3.97 -11.02
CA PRO A 184 -4.47 3.72 -12.35
C PRO A 184 -5.93 3.26 -12.27
N PHE A 185 -6.76 3.69 -13.23
CA PHE A 185 -8.11 3.17 -13.38
C PHE A 185 -8.04 1.69 -13.73
N TYR A 186 -8.50 0.85 -12.81
CA TYR A 186 -8.58 -0.57 -13.06
C TYR A 186 -9.88 -0.91 -13.77
N LYS A 187 -9.78 -1.70 -14.84
CA LYS A 187 -10.96 -2.21 -15.54
C LYS A 187 -11.53 -3.36 -14.72
N TYR A 188 -12.74 -3.16 -14.18
CA TYR A 188 -13.42 -4.18 -13.40
C TYR A 188 -13.99 -5.26 -14.31
N ASP A 189 -13.51 -6.50 -14.17
CA ASP A 189 -14.22 -7.62 -14.78
C ASP A 189 -15.41 -8.06 -13.92
N ARG A 190 -16.46 -8.54 -14.59
CA ARG A 190 -17.60 -9.18 -13.95
C ARG A 190 -17.18 -10.58 -13.54
N THR A 191 -16.71 -10.72 -12.30
CA THR A 191 -16.45 -12.04 -11.71
C THR A 191 -17.76 -12.69 -11.26
N ASN A 192 -17.81 -14.02 -11.30
CA ASN A 192 -18.91 -14.78 -10.68
C ASN A 192 -18.82 -14.70 -9.14
N PHE A 193 -19.96 -14.78 -8.46
CA PHE A 193 -20.11 -14.64 -7.01
C PHE A 193 -19.16 -15.55 -6.21
N PHE A 194 -19.07 -16.84 -6.59
CA PHE A 194 -18.20 -17.80 -5.89
C PHE A 194 -16.71 -17.48 -6.01
N LYS A 195 -16.26 -16.99 -7.18
CA LYS A 195 -14.88 -16.53 -7.35
C LYS A 195 -14.62 -15.26 -6.52
N ALA A 196 -15.61 -14.37 -6.42
CA ALA A 196 -15.50 -13.18 -5.58
C ALA A 196 -15.30 -13.52 -4.09
N LEU A 197 -15.96 -14.57 -3.59
CA LEU A 197 -15.74 -15.06 -2.22
C LEU A 197 -14.30 -15.57 -2.02
N GLY A 198 -13.74 -16.28 -3.00
CA GLY A 198 -12.33 -16.70 -2.97
C GLY A 198 -11.38 -15.52 -2.88
N TYR A 199 -11.54 -14.52 -3.76
CA TYR A 199 -10.75 -13.29 -3.72
C TYR A 199 -10.92 -12.50 -2.43
N ALA A 200 -12.13 -12.44 -1.88
CA ALA A 200 -12.39 -11.80 -0.60
C ALA A 200 -11.63 -12.52 0.53
N GLY A 201 -11.63 -13.85 0.55
CA GLY A 201 -10.87 -14.66 1.51
C GLY A 201 -9.35 -14.40 1.42
N GLU A 202 -8.79 -14.40 0.21
CA GLU A 202 -7.37 -14.08 -0.01
C GLU A 202 -7.03 -12.65 0.46
N ARG A 203 -7.91 -11.68 0.15
CA ARG A 203 -7.72 -10.28 0.52
C ARG A 203 -7.79 -10.09 2.03
N ILE A 204 -8.75 -10.72 2.71
CA ILE A 204 -8.86 -10.72 4.17
C ILE A 204 -7.60 -11.32 4.77
N TYR A 205 -7.17 -12.50 4.32
CA TYR A 205 -5.95 -13.15 4.81
C TYR A 205 -4.71 -12.25 4.66
N TYR A 206 -4.55 -11.62 3.50
CA TYR A 206 -3.44 -10.70 3.23
C TYR A 206 -3.45 -9.50 4.17
N ILE A 207 -4.59 -8.81 4.30
CA ILE A 207 -4.74 -7.65 5.19
C ILE A 207 -4.51 -8.07 6.64
N SER A 208 -5.04 -9.21 7.07
CA SER A 208 -4.84 -9.72 8.42
C SER A 208 -3.39 -10.01 8.74
N LYS A 209 -2.65 -10.63 7.81
CA LYS A 209 -1.22 -10.89 7.96
C LYS A 209 -0.42 -9.59 8.15
N LEU A 210 -0.71 -8.55 7.36
CA LEU A 210 -0.03 -7.26 7.48
C LEU A 210 -0.32 -6.59 8.83
N GLN A 211 -1.56 -6.63 9.29
CA GLN A 211 -1.96 -6.06 10.58
C GLN A 211 -1.28 -6.80 11.75
N LEU A 212 -1.21 -8.14 11.71
CA LEU A 212 -0.50 -8.93 12.71
C LEU A 212 1.00 -8.59 12.76
N VAL A 213 1.64 -8.40 11.61
CA VAL A 213 3.05 -7.97 11.53
C VAL A 213 3.23 -6.57 12.13
N ALA A 214 2.30 -5.65 11.86
CA ALA A 214 2.33 -4.30 12.44
C ALA A 214 2.16 -4.34 13.97
N ILE A 215 1.20 -5.10 14.49
CA ILE A 215 0.98 -5.31 15.93
C ILE A 215 2.23 -5.91 16.58
N SER A 216 2.81 -6.95 15.98
CA SER A 216 4.04 -7.57 16.48
C SER A 216 5.20 -6.56 16.57
N LYS A 217 5.34 -5.67 15.58
CA LYS A 217 6.37 -4.61 15.59
C LYS A 217 6.10 -3.52 16.62
N LEU A 218 4.84 -3.19 16.87
CA LEU A 218 4.45 -2.27 17.95
C LEU A 218 4.78 -2.87 19.33
N ILE A 219 4.41 -4.13 19.58
CA ILE A 219 4.68 -4.80 20.87
C ILE A 219 6.19 -4.98 21.10
N THR A 220 6.96 -5.28 20.05
CA THR A 220 8.42 -5.44 20.14
C THR A 220 9.19 -4.10 20.17
N GLY A 221 8.50 -2.95 20.13
CA GLY A 221 9.14 -1.62 20.14
C GLY A 221 9.88 -1.25 18.85
N LYS A 222 9.80 -2.07 17.80
CA LYS A 222 10.38 -1.79 16.47
C LYS A 222 9.59 -0.75 15.68
N MET A 223 8.43 -0.35 16.19
CA MET A 223 7.55 0.66 15.64
C MET A 223 7.04 1.58 16.76
N SER A 224 7.09 2.89 16.53
CA SER A 224 6.59 3.91 17.47
C SER A 224 5.06 3.92 17.47
N ALA A 225 4.46 3.61 18.62
CA ALA A 225 3.02 3.72 18.84
C ALA A 225 2.50 5.14 18.58
N LYS A 226 3.28 6.18 18.95
CA LYS A 226 2.89 7.58 18.78
C LYS A 226 2.77 7.99 17.31
N ASP A 227 3.64 7.47 16.45
CA ASP A 227 3.66 7.83 15.03
C ASP A 227 2.74 6.95 14.18
N SER A 228 2.56 5.67 14.57
CA SER A 228 1.91 4.67 13.72
C SER A 228 0.46 4.32 14.11
N LEU A 229 0.00 4.67 15.30
CA LEU A 229 -1.42 4.53 15.67
C LEU A 229 -2.18 5.81 15.33
N GLY A 230 -3.21 5.67 14.49
CA GLY A 230 -4.22 6.71 14.26
C GLY A 230 -5.41 6.50 15.19
N GLY A 231 -5.88 7.57 15.82
CA GLY A 231 -7.06 7.54 16.68
C GLY A 231 -8.39 7.77 15.93
N PRO A 232 -9.47 7.99 16.69
CA PRO A 232 -10.81 8.22 16.14
C PRO A 232 -10.85 9.40 15.17
N VAL A 233 -10.11 10.47 15.46
CA VAL A 233 -10.07 11.66 14.61
C VAL A 233 -9.41 11.35 13.27
N MET A 234 -8.27 10.66 13.28
CA MET A 234 -7.61 10.22 12.04
C MET A 234 -8.47 9.23 11.23
N ILE A 235 -9.23 8.34 11.88
CA ILE A 235 -10.14 7.42 11.20
C ILE A 235 -11.26 8.19 10.49
N VAL A 236 -11.89 9.15 11.16
CA VAL A 236 -12.96 9.97 10.55
C VAL A 236 -12.42 10.78 9.38
N GLN A 237 -11.25 11.40 9.52
CA GLN A 237 -10.64 12.16 8.42
C GLN A 237 -10.27 11.25 7.24
N SER A 238 -9.72 10.07 7.50
CA SER A 238 -9.40 9.10 6.45
C SER A 238 -10.67 8.60 5.76
N ALA A 239 -11.73 8.33 6.52
CA ALA A 239 -13.03 7.93 5.98
C ALA A 239 -13.62 9.01 5.06
N ALA A 240 -13.57 10.28 5.47
CA ALA A 240 -14.01 11.41 4.66
C ALA A 240 -13.21 11.50 3.35
N ASN A 241 -11.88 11.45 3.43
CA ASN A 241 -11.01 11.47 2.25
C ASN A 241 -11.29 10.28 1.30
N MET A 242 -11.62 9.10 1.83
CA MET A 242 -11.97 7.94 1.00
C MET A 242 -13.36 8.06 0.39
N ALA A 243 -14.32 8.67 1.09
CA ALA A 243 -15.66 8.93 0.58
C ALA A 243 -15.65 9.94 -0.58
N GLU A 244 -14.79 10.96 -0.52
CA GLU A 244 -14.59 11.94 -1.61
C GLU A 244 -14.03 11.30 -2.89
N ARG A 245 -13.30 10.18 -2.77
CA ARG A 245 -12.70 9.46 -3.90
C ARG A 245 -13.69 8.55 -4.62
N GLY A 246 -14.75 8.13 -3.94
CA GLY A 246 -15.77 7.27 -4.50
C GLY A 246 -16.24 6.19 -3.55
N MET A 247 -17.36 5.56 -3.94
CA MET A 247 -17.97 4.50 -3.14
C MET A 247 -17.09 3.24 -3.07
N SER A 248 -16.31 2.95 -4.12
CA SER A 248 -15.44 1.77 -4.17
C SER A 248 -14.32 1.85 -3.12
N GLU A 249 -13.70 3.02 -3.02
CA GLU A 249 -12.62 3.36 -2.10
C GLU A 249 -13.15 3.39 -0.67
N PHE A 250 -14.33 3.98 -0.45
CA PHE A 250 -14.99 3.97 0.84
C PHE A 250 -15.30 2.55 1.33
N ILE A 251 -15.86 1.69 0.48
CA ILE A 251 -16.14 0.28 0.82
C ILE A 251 -14.83 -0.46 1.13
N THR A 252 -13.77 -0.23 0.36
CA THR A 252 -12.45 -0.83 0.58
C THR A 252 -11.86 -0.41 1.92
N PHE A 253 -11.95 0.88 2.24
CA PHE A 253 -11.52 1.41 3.54
C PHE A 253 -12.34 0.84 4.70
N PHE A 254 -13.65 0.78 4.55
CA PHE A 254 -14.55 0.19 5.54
C PHE A 254 -14.24 -1.29 5.80
N ALA A 255 -13.97 -2.05 4.74
CA ALA A 255 -13.54 -3.44 4.85
C ALA A 255 -12.19 -3.56 5.58
N PHE A 256 -11.23 -2.69 5.28
CA PHE A 256 -9.93 -2.66 5.96
C PHE A 256 -10.09 -2.40 7.48
N ILE A 257 -10.90 -1.42 7.87
CA ILE A 257 -11.18 -1.11 9.28
C ILE A 257 -11.95 -2.24 9.95
N SER A 258 -12.89 -2.90 9.25
CA SER A 258 -13.63 -4.04 9.78
C SER A 258 -12.72 -5.23 10.08
N VAL A 259 -11.77 -5.53 9.19
CA VAL A 259 -10.76 -6.57 9.44
C VAL A 259 -9.83 -6.17 10.59
N ALA A 260 -9.41 -4.89 10.66
CA ALA A 260 -8.59 -4.37 11.76
C ALA A 260 -9.28 -4.52 13.12
N LEU A 261 -10.55 -4.11 13.20
CA LEU A 261 -11.36 -4.20 14.40
C LEU A 261 -11.64 -5.66 14.78
N GLY A 262 -11.93 -6.52 13.79
CA GLY A 262 -12.09 -7.95 14.00
C GLY A 262 -10.85 -8.60 14.61
N LEU A 263 -9.67 -8.32 14.06
CA LEU A 263 -8.40 -8.82 14.62
C LEU A 263 -8.06 -8.22 15.97
N PHE A 264 -8.27 -6.92 16.15
CA PHE A 264 -8.02 -6.23 17.41
C PHE A 264 -8.91 -6.79 18.52
N ASN A 265 -10.19 -7.00 18.22
CA ASN A 265 -11.11 -7.67 19.11
C ASN A 265 -10.60 -9.08 19.43
N LEU A 266 -10.22 -9.89 18.43
CA LEU A 266 -9.68 -11.24 18.64
C LEU A 266 -8.42 -11.31 19.53
N ILE A 267 -7.53 -10.33 19.42
CA ILE A 267 -6.20 -10.37 20.06
C ILE A 267 -6.22 -9.79 21.46
N ILE A 268 -7.03 -8.76 21.70
CA ILE A 268 -6.96 -8.00 22.94
C ILE A 268 -7.94 -8.57 23.96
N PRO A 269 -7.44 -9.13 25.07
CA PRO A 269 -8.24 -9.79 26.08
C PRO A 269 -8.92 -8.76 27.00
N ILE A 270 -9.71 -7.84 26.43
CA ILE A 270 -10.46 -6.84 27.19
C ILE A 270 -11.90 -7.34 27.41
N PRO A 271 -12.30 -7.61 28.65
CA PRO A 271 -13.61 -8.18 29.04
C PRO A 271 -14.85 -7.41 28.56
N VAL A 272 -14.69 -6.13 28.22
CA VAL A 272 -15.77 -5.26 27.69
C VAL A 272 -16.04 -5.50 26.22
N VAL A 273 -15.07 -6.09 25.50
CA VAL A 273 -15.17 -6.42 24.08
C VAL A 273 -15.56 -7.89 23.94
N ASP A 274 -16.25 -8.25 22.86
CA ASP A 274 -16.78 -9.60 22.62
C ASP A 274 -15.76 -10.73 22.84
N CYS A 275 -14.47 -10.47 22.58
CA CYS A 275 -13.42 -11.46 22.80
C CYS A 275 -12.93 -11.61 24.23
N GLY A 276 -13.07 -10.59 25.08
CA GLY A 276 -12.84 -10.78 26.51
C GLY A 276 -13.87 -11.73 27.11
N VAL A 277 -15.11 -11.68 26.62
CA VAL A 277 -16.14 -12.67 26.95
C VAL A 277 -15.79 -14.06 26.39
N LEU A 278 -15.30 -14.16 25.15
CA LEU A 278 -14.81 -15.42 24.59
C LEU A 278 -13.69 -16.04 25.44
N LEU A 279 -12.76 -15.22 25.93
CA LEU A 279 -11.64 -15.67 26.78
C LEU A 279 -12.13 -16.14 28.15
N LEU A 280 -13.14 -15.48 28.71
CA LEU A 280 -13.83 -15.97 29.91
C LEU A 280 -14.45 -17.34 29.64
N PHE A 281 -15.12 -17.56 28.50
CA PHE A 281 -15.65 -18.89 28.15
C PHE A 281 -14.56 -19.95 27.95
N ILE A 282 -13.41 -19.60 27.35
CA ILE A 282 -12.26 -20.51 27.24
C ILE A 282 -11.75 -20.88 28.64
N LEU A 283 -11.61 -19.89 29.53
CA LEU A 283 -11.19 -20.11 30.92
C LEU A 283 -12.20 -20.95 31.70
N GLU A 284 -13.50 -20.73 31.50
CA GLU A 284 -14.57 -21.54 32.09
C GLU A 284 -14.54 -22.97 31.58
N GLY A 285 -14.28 -23.16 30.28
CA GLY A 285 -14.10 -24.47 29.65
C GLY A 285 -12.91 -25.24 30.22
N ILE A 286 -11.78 -24.56 30.48
CA ILE A 286 -10.59 -25.16 31.11
C ILE A 286 -10.83 -25.43 32.62
N ARG A 287 -11.47 -24.50 33.33
CA ARG A 287 -11.75 -24.63 34.78
C ARG A 287 -12.92 -25.55 35.12
N GLY A 288 -13.80 -25.83 34.16
CA GLY A 288 -15.07 -26.53 34.38
C GLY A 288 -16.03 -25.80 35.33
N LYS A 289 -15.81 -24.51 35.63
CA LYS A 289 -16.63 -23.70 36.54
C LYS A 289 -16.76 -22.27 36.05
N PRO A 290 -17.96 -21.66 36.16
CA PRO A 290 -18.19 -20.29 35.73
C PRO A 290 -17.27 -19.32 36.49
N VAL A 291 -16.86 -18.25 35.83
CA VAL A 291 -16.17 -17.12 36.46
C VAL A 291 -17.21 -16.34 37.25
N SER A 292 -16.87 -15.93 38.47
CA SER A 292 -17.83 -15.24 39.33
C SER A 292 -18.22 -13.88 38.75
N PHE A 293 -19.48 -13.49 38.89
CA PHE A 293 -19.99 -12.18 38.45
C PHE A 293 -19.16 -11.00 38.98
N LYS A 294 -18.63 -11.09 40.19
CA LYS A 294 -17.74 -10.07 40.76
C LYS A 294 -16.46 -9.91 39.94
N VAL A 295 -15.84 -11.01 39.54
CA VAL A 295 -14.62 -10.99 38.73
C VAL A 295 -14.93 -10.46 37.34
N GLN A 296 -16.02 -10.91 36.71
CA GLN A 296 -16.46 -10.39 35.41
C GLN A 296 -16.70 -8.87 35.44
N ASN A 297 -17.37 -8.35 36.47
CA ASN A 297 -17.63 -6.93 36.62
C ASN A 297 -16.36 -6.10 36.84
N ILE A 298 -15.43 -6.56 37.67
CA ILE A 298 -14.14 -5.88 37.90
C ILE A 298 -13.33 -5.84 36.60
N LEU A 299 -13.27 -6.98 35.91
CA LEU A 299 -12.60 -7.16 34.64
C LEU A 299 -13.21 -6.25 33.55
N ALA A 300 -14.54 -6.17 33.48
CA ALA A 300 -15.25 -5.28 32.57
C ALA A 300 -15.00 -3.80 32.91
N GLN A 301 -15.18 -3.38 34.17
CA GLN A 301 -14.95 -1.99 34.54
C GLN A 301 -13.49 -1.55 34.31
N GLY A 302 -12.53 -2.41 34.67
CA GLY A 302 -11.11 -2.16 34.42
C GLY A 302 -10.80 -2.05 32.92
N GLY A 303 -11.35 -2.96 32.12
CA GLY A 303 -11.24 -2.91 30.66
C GLY A 303 -11.85 -1.64 30.05
N PHE A 304 -13.02 -1.22 30.53
CA PHE A 304 -13.72 -0.04 30.05
C PHE A 304 -12.92 1.24 30.34
N PHE A 305 -12.44 1.37 31.58
CA PHE A 305 -11.63 2.51 31.98
C PHE A 305 -10.31 2.58 31.19
N LEU A 306 -9.67 1.43 30.96
CA LEU A 306 -8.48 1.34 30.13
C LEU A 306 -8.74 1.77 28.69
N LEU A 307 -9.87 1.35 28.09
CA LEU A 307 -10.25 1.75 26.74
C LEU A 307 -10.49 3.26 26.64
N ILE A 308 -11.20 3.85 27.61
CA ILE A 308 -11.40 5.31 27.66
C ILE A 308 -10.06 6.04 27.80
N ALA A 309 -9.22 5.61 28.73
CA ALA A 309 -7.91 6.23 28.94
C ALA A 309 -7.06 6.19 27.66
N LEU A 310 -7.05 5.04 26.97
CA LEU A 310 -6.37 4.88 25.70
C LEU A 310 -6.98 5.79 24.61
N ALA A 311 -8.30 5.82 24.49
CA ALA A 311 -9.00 6.67 23.53
C ALA A 311 -8.67 8.16 23.74
N VAL A 312 -8.63 8.63 24.99
CA VAL A 312 -8.26 10.01 25.32
C VAL A 312 -6.80 10.30 24.94
N ILE A 313 -5.87 9.41 25.30
CA ILE A 313 -4.43 9.58 24.99
C ILE A 313 -4.20 9.64 23.47
N ILE A 314 -4.81 8.72 22.70
CA ILE A 314 -4.64 8.67 21.25
C ILE A 314 -5.32 9.87 20.60
N THR A 315 -6.53 10.24 21.04
CA THR A 315 -7.25 11.42 20.52
C THR A 315 -6.46 12.71 20.77
N TRP A 316 -5.85 12.85 21.94
CA TRP A 316 -4.96 13.98 22.23
C TRP A 316 -3.77 14.02 21.26
N ASN A 317 -3.15 12.88 20.99
CA ASN A 317 -2.05 12.78 20.04
C ASN A 317 -2.48 13.14 18.61
N ASP A 318 -3.67 12.70 18.18
CA ASP A 318 -4.24 13.08 16.88
C ASP A 318 -4.45 14.59 16.77
N ILE A 319 -5.08 15.20 17.78
CA ILE A 319 -5.32 16.66 17.81
C ILE A 319 -3.99 17.41 17.80
N ALA A 320 -3.02 16.99 18.60
CA ALA A 320 -1.69 17.60 18.64
C ALA A 320 -1.00 17.57 17.26
N LYS A 321 -1.10 16.44 16.54
CA LYS A 321 -0.57 16.34 15.16
C LYS A 321 -1.25 17.30 14.20
N ILE A 322 -2.57 17.49 14.32
CA ILE A 322 -3.35 18.39 13.45
C ILE A 322 -3.04 19.87 13.76
N VAL A 323 -3.00 20.24 15.04
CA VAL A 323 -2.70 21.61 15.47
C VAL A 323 -1.28 22.00 15.08
N LEU A 324 -0.31 21.12 15.32
CA LEU A 324 1.08 21.35 14.92
C LEU A 324 1.20 21.61 13.41
N ARG A 325 0.45 20.85 12.59
CA ARG A 325 0.41 21.07 11.13
C ARG A 325 -0.11 22.47 10.79
N ASN A 326 -1.16 22.94 11.46
CA ASN A 326 -1.75 24.25 11.17
C ASN A 326 -0.85 25.42 11.61
N LEU A 327 0.04 25.21 12.59
CA LEU A 327 1.03 26.21 13.03
C LEU A 327 2.25 26.31 12.10
N ILE A 328 2.54 25.26 11.31
CA ILE A 328 3.67 25.20 10.35
C ILE A 328 3.25 25.67 8.95
N LYS A 329 1.95 25.81 8.69
CA LYS A 329 1.41 26.43 7.46
C LYS A 329 1.68 27.93 7.46
#